data_AF-A0A820SIT7-F1
#
_entry.id   AF-A0A820SIT7-F1
#
_cell.length_a   1.000
_cell.length_b   1.000
_cell.length_c   1.000
_cell.angle_alpha   90.00
_cell.angle_beta   90.00
_cell.angle_gamma   90.00
#
_symmetry.space_group_name_H-M   'P 1'
#
loop_
_entity.id
_entity.type
_entity.pdbx_description
1 polymer ?
#
loop_
_entity_poly.entity_id
_entity_poly.type
_entity_poly.pdbx_seq_one_letter_code
_entity_poly.pdbx_strand_id
1 'polypeptide(L)'
;MLIPVTSEVPDEENTAAVAKYWFNLGMDGFRALGYEPNEIVSCLPTDIELDGRAASVRSFITLLTAAMCESMLQLTEKNATTIGVINGGAARIDDILRDKITQYDIIRAVPFASMVVALSVPGQILAQVLTTGLYLKGDGMFLAYTRVETLDGGKTWLYNGTDISKSGLYYNVATIDYARDYTQLNSKNVTTYYATNVTLTKCLLDYLQKQYPPYGIGSGFHVIDPLDGTFVLFSCAISQIASDILETGQHSIFTKYLLKHIANPNEHIVQIFQGTAADVFEESNGVQKPLCMNGLLRRGHIYLNDPTIIYHEPVAVNGIQQQPSVIPFQFIQQSDVRQAHTLQQRTTYTEHQINDLISKCRVFLLTLLKLTEKQSREKLPIVRSCIQDLLDDTIDPDTFVQRLQTLYTTQPHSSIVLFFKLALPHMRQIVKNTFGRPITIELIERLRLPTNKSK
;
A
#
# COMPACT_ATOMS: atom_id res chain seq x y z
N MET A 1 -11.95 22.26 10.79
CA MET A 1 -11.02 21.23 10.28
C MET A 1 -11.82 20.19 9.51
N LEU A 2 -11.28 19.63 8.42
CA LEU A 2 -11.75 18.30 8.00
C LEU A 2 -11.15 17.42 9.07
N ILE A 3 -12.00 16.84 9.89
CA ILE A 3 -11.56 15.88 10.86
C ILE A 3 -11.17 14.67 10.02
N PRO A 4 -9.90 14.20 10.06
CA PRO A 4 -9.57 12.94 9.42
C PRO A 4 -10.51 11.88 9.99
N VAL A 5 -11.06 11.00 9.17
CA VAL A 5 -12.00 9.98 9.65
C VAL A 5 -11.19 8.90 10.35
N THR A 6 -10.88 9.18 11.60
CA THR A 6 -10.28 8.28 12.58
C THR A 6 -11.38 7.57 13.36
N SER A 7 -10.94 6.67 14.22
CA SER A 7 -11.69 6.12 15.35
C SER A 7 -12.32 7.17 16.28
N GLU A 8 -11.88 8.44 16.25
CA GLU A 8 -12.33 9.48 17.21
C GLU A 8 -13.67 10.13 16.83
N VAL A 9 -14.23 9.81 15.66
CA VAL A 9 -15.49 10.39 15.14
C VAL A 9 -16.67 9.40 15.39
N PRO A 10 -17.89 9.85 15.80
CA PRO A 10 -19.18 9.10 15.70
C PRO A 10 -19.67 9.06 14.23
N ASP A 11 -20.42 8.11 13.64
CA ASP A 11 -21.35 7.06 14.11
C ASP A 11 -22.73 7.70 14.28
N GLU A 12 -23.22 8.20 13.15
CA GLU A 12 -24.64 8.19 12.82
C GLU A 12 -25.11 6.74 12.52
N GLU A 13 -25.75 6.13 13.51
CA GLU A 13 -26.20 4.73 13.55
C GLU A 13 -27.04 4.28 12.34
N ASN A 14 -27.87 5.17 11.77
CA ASN A 14 -28.73 4.83 10.64
C ASN A 14 -27.90 4.67 9.36
N THR A 15 -26.93 5.56 9.13
CA THR A 15 -25.96 5.47 8.04
C THR A 15 -25.11 4.21 8.16
N ALA A 16 -24.65 3.87 9.38
CA ALA A 16 -23.93 2.63 9.64
C ALA A 16 -24.80 1.39 9.33
N ALA A 17 -26.07 1.38 9.73
CA ALA A 17 -27.01 0.29 9.43
C ALA A 17 -27.26 0.12 7.92
N VAL A 18 -27.44 1.21 7.17
CA VAL A 18 -27.62 1.19 5.71
C VAL A 18 -26.33 0.73 5.01
N ALA A 19 -25.17 1.23 5.41
CA ALA A 19 -23.88 0.80 4.86
C ALA A 19 -23.63 -0.70 5.11
N LYS A 20 -23.94 -1.18 6.32
CA LYS A 20 -23.84 -2.59 6.72
C LYS A 20 -24.79 -3.49 5.94
N TYR A 21 -26.01 -3.03 5.63
CA TYR A 21 -26.94 -3.74 4.75
C TYR A 21 -26.35 -3.95 3.34
N TRP A 22 -25.87 -2.88 2.70
CA TRP A 22 -25.27 -2.97 1.36
C TRP A 22 -23.96 -3.76 1.34
N PHE A 23 -23.15 -3.65 2.39
CA PHE A 23 -21.95 -4.47 2.57
C PHE A 23 -22.31 -5.96 2.65
N ASN A 24 -23.24 -6.33 3.53
CA ASN A 24 -23.68 -7.73 3.66
C ASN A 24 -24.24 -8.28 2.36
N LEU A 25 -25.08 -7.50 1.64
CA LEU A 25 -25.62 -7.89 0.34
C LEU A 25 -24.51 -8.11 -0.71
N GLY A 26 -23.44 -7.31 -0.67
CA GLY A 26 -22.24 -7.53 -1.48
C GLY A 26 -21.50 -8.82 -1.12
N MET A 27 -21.34 -9.11 0.18
CA MET A 27 -20.73 -10.34 0.68
C MET A 27 -21.54 -11.59 0.27
N ASP A 28 -22.86 -11.52 0.33
CA ASP A 28 -23.75 -12.59 -0.15
C ASP A 28 -23.70 -12.74 -1.69
N GLY A 29 -23.51 -11.63 -2.41
CA GLY A 29 -23.22 -11.64 -3.85
C GLY A 29 -21.93 -12.38 -4.19
N PHE A 30 -20.87 -12.22 -3.40
CA PHE A 30 -19.62 -12.99 -3.57
C PHE A 30 -19.79 -14.47 -3.21
N ARG A 31 -20.58 -14.81 -2.17
CA ARG A 31 -20.95 -16.20 -1.86
C ARG A 31 -21.71 -16.88 -2.99
N ALA A 32 -22.66 -16.17 -3.60
CA ALA A 32 -23.38 -16.66 -4.78
C ALA A 32 -22.48 -16.90 -6.01
N LEU A 33 -21.28 -16.30 -6.05
CA LEU A 33 -20.25 -16.54 -7.06
C LEU A 33 -19.22 -17.62 -6.66
N GLY A 34 -19.39 -18.27 -5.51
CA GLY A 34 -18.51 -19.34 -5.02
C GLY A 34 -17.23 -18.87 -4.37
N TYR A 35 -17.22 -17.66 -3.78
CA TYR A 35 -16.17 -17.18 -2.88
C TYR A 35 -16.65 -17.25 -1.42
N GLU A 36 -15.72 -17.33 -0.46
CA GLU A 36 -16.01 -17.13 0.96
C GLU A 36 -15.28 -15.89 1.48
N PRO A 37 -15.89 -14.69 1.36
CA PRO A 37 -15.19 -13.41 1.55
C PRO A 37 -14.46 -13.25 2.89
N ASN A 38 -14.97 -13.87 3.96
CA ASN A 38 -14.42 -13.81 5.32
C ASN A 38 -13.36 -14.88 5.60
N GLU A 39 -13.13 -15.85 4.72
CA GLU A 39 -12.08 -16.85 4.89
C GLU A 39 -10.71 -16.16 4.84
N ILE A 40 -9.88 -16.41 5.86
CA ILE A 40 -8.47 -16.01 5.85
C ILE A 40 -7.74 -16.99 4.93
N VAL A 41 -7.33 -16.51 3.75
CA VAL A 41 -6.61 -17.33 2.77
C VAL A 41 -5.11 -17.28 2.93
N SER A 42 -4.59 -16.30 3.67
CA SER A 42 -3.15 -16.14 3.87
C SER A 42 -2.83 -15.38 5.15
N CYS A 43 -1.68 -15.71 5.75
CA CYS A 43 -1.10 -14.95 6.85
C CYS A 43 0.34 -14.56 6.51
N LEU A 44 0.59 -13.27 6.30
CA LEU A 44 1.90 -12.72 5.95
C LEU A 44 2.81 -12.62 7.19
N PRO A 45 4.13 -12.86 7.04
CA PRO A 45 5.12 -12.50 8.05
C PRO A 45 5.14 -10.99 8.34
N THR A 46 5.56 -10.60 9.55
CA THR A 46 5.55 -9.20 10.04
C THR A 46 6.43 -8.23 9.24
N ASP A 47 7.36 -8.74 8.44
CA ASP A 47 8.26 -8.00 7.56
C ASP A 47 7.81 -7.99 6.08
N ILE A 48 6.69 -8.63 5.75
CA ILE A 48 6.15 -8.74 4.39
C ILE A 48 4.92 -7.84 4.21
N GLU A 49 5.09 -6.78 3.42
CA GLU A 49 4.01 -5.86 3.03
C GLU A 49 3.64 -6.01 1.55
N LEU A 50 2.40 -6.40 1.24
CA LEU A 50 1.90 -6.42 -0.13
C LEU A 50 1.32 -5.03 -0.50
N ASP A 51 2.21 -4.09 -0.82
CA ASP A 51 1.85 -2.71 -1.20
C ASP A 51 1.08 -2.69 -2.54
N GLY A 52 -0.20 -2.32 -2.46
CA GLY A 52 -1.13 -2.17 -3.57
C GLY A 52 -1.58 -0.73 -3.81
N ARG A 53 -0.88 0.26 -3.24
CA ARG A 53 -1.15 1.69 -3.46
C ARG A 53 -0.94 2.05 -4.92
N ALA A 54 -1.86 2.79 -5.51
CA ALA A 54 -1.82 3.21 -6.91
C ALA A 54 -0.55 4.03 -7.25
N ALA A 55 -0.02 4.77 -6.27
CA ALA A 55 1.25 5.49 -6.40
C ALA A 55 2.47 4.54 -6.49
N SER A 56 2.41 3.36 -5.86
CA SER A 56 3.50 2.37 -5.84
C SER A 56 3.46 1.43 -7.03
N VAL A 57 2.34 0.69 -7.21
CA VAL A 57 2.20 -0.36 -8.24
C VAL A 57 2.30 0.16 -9.68
N ARG A 58 2.16 1.47 -9.88
CA ARG A 58 2.34 2.16 -11.17
C ARG A 58 3.72 2.79 -11.35
N SER A 59 4.61 2.68 -10.36
CA SER A 59 5.87 3.42 -10.30
C SER A 59 7.11 2.55 -10.13
N PHE A 60 6.94 1.37 -9.54
CA PHE A 60 7.97 0.36 -9.30
C PHE A 60 7.30 -1.00 -9.01
N ILE A 61 8.06 -2.08 -9.04
CA ILE A 61 7.58 -3.42 -8.70
C ILE A 61 7.41 -3.49 -7.17
N THR A 62 6.19 -3.75 -6.70
CA THR A 62 5.88 -4.06 -5.31
C THR A 62 5.78 -5.57 -5.09
N LEU A 63 5.86 -6.04 -3.85
CA LEU A 63 5.64 -7.46 -3.52
C LEU A 63 4.25 -7.96 -3.96
N LEU A 64 3.22 -7.11 -3.97
CA LEU A 64 1.90 -7.46 -4.52
C LEU A 64 2.00 -7.75 -6.04
N THR A 65 2.62 -6.84 -6.79
CA THR A 65 2.77 -7.03 -8.25
C THR A 65 3.70 -8.17 -8.62
N ALA A 66 4.72 -8.45 -7.79
CA ALA A 66 5.57 -9.63 -7.93
C ALA A 66 4.76 -10.92 -7.65
N ALA A 67 3.98 -10.97 -6.56
CA ALA A 67 3.11 -12.10 -6.26
C ALA A 67 2.08 -12.36 -7.38
N MET A 68 1.54 -11.32 -8.01
CA MET A 68 0.68 -11.44 -9.20
C MET A 68 1.41 -12.05 -10.41
N CYS A 69 2.71 -11.79 -10.58
CA CYS A 69 3.52 -12.46 -11.61
C CYS A 69 3.86 -13.92 -11.24
N GLU A 70 4.25 -14.18 -10.00
CA GLU A 70 4.58 -15.54 -9.52
C GLU A 70 3.34 -16.45 -9.52
N SER A 71 2.17 -15.93 -9.16
CA SER A 71 0.92 -16.71 -9.15
C SER A 71 0.56 -17.19 -10.56
N MET A 72 0.70 -16.31 -11.56
CA MET A 72 0.44 -16.67 -12.97
C MET A 72 1.43 -17.72 -13.46
N LEU A 73 2.70 -17.62 -13.08
CA LEU A 73 3.72 -18.63 -13.41
C LEU A 73 3.45 -19.97 -12.73
N GLN A 74 3.03 -20.00 -11.46
CA GLN A 74 2.65 -21.25 -10.78
C GLN A 74 1.43 -21.91 -11.46
N LEU A 75 0.42 -21.12 -11.84
CA LEU A 75 -0.75 -21.60 -12.55
C LEU A 75 -0.42 -22.19 -13.93
N THR A 76 0.59 -21.64 -14.62
CA THR A 76 1.00 -22.04 -15.98
C THR A 76 2.33 -22.80 -16.04
N GLU A 77 2.82 -23.32 -14.90
CA GLU A 77 4.06 -24.11 -14.78
C GLU A 77 4.09 -25.30 -15.74
N LYS A 78 2.98 -26.05 -15.83
CA LYS A 78 2.81 -27.20 -16.75
C LYS A 78 2.83 -26.79 -18.23
N ASN A 79 2.69 -25.50 -18.52
CA ASN A 79 2.80 -24.91 -19.85
C ASN A 79 4.17 -24.28 -20.10
N ALA A 80 5.15 -24.52 -19.21
CA ALA A 80 6.54 -24.07 -19.31
C ALA A 80 6.71 -22.55 -19.51
N THR A 81 5.86 -21.74 -18.85
CA THR A 81 6.06 -20.29 -18.73
C THR A 81 7.20 -19.97 -17.79
N THR A 82 8.03 -18.99 -18.15
CA THR A 82 9.24 -18.65 -17.39
C THR A 82 9.40 -17.16 -17.10
N ILE A 83 8.52 -16.30 -17.62
CA ILE A 83 8.53 -14.85 -17.37
C ILE A 83 7.10 -14.42 -17.06
N GLY A 84 6.88 -13.79 -15.90
CA GLY A 84 5.59 -13.18 -15.58
C GLY A 84 5.61 -11.70 -15.95
N VAL A 85 4.53 -11.17 -16.53
CA VAL A 85 4.35 -9.74 -16.84
C VAL A 85 2.93 -9.31 -16.49
N ILE A 86 2.77 -8.21 -15.76
CA ILE A 86 1.46 -7.67 -15.37
C ILE A 86 1.45 -6.14 -15.34
N ASN A 87 0.32 -5.52 -15.67
CA ASN A 87 0.18 -4.06 -15.59
C ASN A 87 -0.26 -3.61 -14.19
N GLY A 88 0.38 -2.58 -13.65
CA GLY A 88 0.12 -2.08 -12.29
C GLY A 88 -1.32 -1.64 -12.04
N GLY A 89 -2.03 -1.22 -13.10
CA GLY A 89 -3.45 -0.86 -13.04
C GLY A 89 -4.41 -2.02 -12.77
N ALA A 90 -3.94 -3.28 -12.83
CA ALA A 90 -4.68 -4.47 -12.40
C ALA A 90 -4.81 -4.55 -10.86
N ALA A 91 -3.88 -3.94 -10.10
CA ALA A 91 -3.98 -3.81 -8.66
C ALA A 91 -4.85 -2.58 -8.29
N ARG A 92 -5.87 -2.77 -7.45
CA ARG A 92 -6.98 -1.83 -7.25
C ARG A 92 -7.26 -1.39 -5.81
N ILE A 93 -6.58 -1.99 -4.84
CA ILE A 93 -6.86 -1.82 -3.40
C ILE A 93 -6.54 -0.42 -2.85
N ASP A 94 -5.55 0.27 -3.45
CA ASP A 94 -4.99 1.56 -3.03
C ASP A 94 -4.50 1.63 -1.57
N ASP A 95 -4.05 0.48 -1.04
CA ASP A 95 -3.75 0.20 0.36
C ASP A 95 -2.51 -0.73 0.45
N ILE A 96 -2.07 -1.07 1.66
CA ILE A 96 -1.00 -2.05 1.90
C ILE A 96 -1.55 -3.21 2.73
N LEU A 97 -1.56 -4.41 2.14
CA LEU A 97 -1.95 -5.64 2.83
C LEU A 97 -0.83 -6.16 3.75
N ARG A 98 -1.22 -6.59 4.95
CA ARG A 98 -0.38 -7.11 6.04
C ARG A 98 -1.12 -8.23 6.78
N ASP A 99 -0.38 -8.99 7.58
CA ASP A 99 -0.93 -9.91 8.57
C ASP A 99 -1.96 -10.90 7.96
N LYS A 100 -3.22 -10.85 8.40
CA LYS A 100 -4.30 -11.76 7.95
C LYS A 100 -4.95 -11.22 6.69
N ILE A 101 -4.89 -11.98 5.60
CA ILE A 101 -5.46 -11.65 4.30
C ILE A 101 -6.70 -12.50 4.05
N THR A 102 -7.84 -11.86 3.81
CA THR A 102 -9.10 -12.55 3.50
C THR A 102 -9.31 -12.76 1.99
N GLN A 103 -10.27 -13.61 1.59
CA GLN A 103 -10.72 -13.63 0.20
C GLN A 103 -11.20 -12.24 -0.25
N TYR A 104 -11.91 -11.51 0.61
CA TYR A 104 -12.38 -10.15 0.30
C TYR A 104 -11.23 -9.18 0.00
N ASP A 105 -10.10 -9.29 0.72
CA ASP A 105 -8.89 -8.48 0.47
C ASP A 105 -8.31 -8.69 -0.93
N ILE A 106 -8.26 -9.95 -1.39
CA ILE A 106 -7.78 -10.25 -2.74
C ILE A 106 -8.82 -9.87 -3.80
N ILE A 107 -10.12 -10.00 -3.51
CA ILE A 107 -11.19 -9.49 -4.38
C ILE A 107 -11.10 -7.95 -4.54
N ARG A 108 -10.85 -7.17 -3.47
CA ARG A 108 -10.61 -5.71 -3.59
C ARG A 108 -9.26 -5.36 -4.24
N ALA A 109 -8.27 -6.24 -4.15
CA ALA A 109 -6.96 -6.05 -4.77
C ALA A 109 -6.94 -6.32 -6.28
N VAL A 110 -7.57 -7.39 -6.75
CA VAL A 110 -7.65 -7.79 -8.16
C VAL A 110 -9.10 -8.13 -8.56
N PRO A 111 -9.99 -7.12 -8.63
CA PRO A 111 -11.43 -7.29 -8.83
C PRO A 111 -11.85 -7.60 -10.27
N PHE A 112 -10.93 -7.49 -11.24
CA PHE A 112 -11.24 -7.73 -12.65
C PHE A 112 -11.19 -9.22 -12.98
N ALA A 113 -12.22 -9.71 -13.66
CA ALA A 113 -12.33 -11.11 -14.11
C ALA A 113 -11.43 -11.46 -15.31
N SER A 114 -10.27 -10.81 -15.41
CA SER A 114 -9.24 -11.05 -16.44
C SER A 114 -8.60 -12.41 -16.27
N MET A 115 -8.59 -13.19 -17.35
CA MET A 115 -8.09 -14.56 -17.40
C MET A 115 -6.59 -14.62 -17.64
N VAL A 116 -5.91 -15.56 -16.97
CA VAL A 116 -4.47 -15.80 -17.16
C VAL A 116 -4.23 -16.56 -18.47
N VAL A 117 -3.19 -16.16 -19.22
CA VAL A 117 -2.80 -16.74 -20.51
C VAL A 117 -1.28 -16.93 -20.62
N ALA A 118 -0.87 -17.95 -21.36
CA ALA A 118 0.53 -18.22 -21.70
C ALA A 118 0.80 -17.87 -23.17
N LEU A 119 1.83 -17.05 -23.37
CA LEU A 119 2.20 -16.46 -24.65
C LEU A 119 3.60 -16.90 -25.05
N SER A 120 3.80 -17.28 -26.31
CA SER A 120 5.13 -17.45 -26.89
C SER A 120 5.48 -16.15 -27.61
N VAL A 121 6.42 -15.39 -27.05
CA VAL A 121 6.71 -13.99 -27.41
C VAL A 121 8.12 -13.89 -28.02
N PRO A 122 8.30 -13.37 -29.25
CA PRO A 122 9.64 -13.07 -29.77
C PRO A 122 10.36 -12.09 -28.83
N GLY A 123 11.61 -12.36 -28.48
CA GLY A 123 12.32 -11.59 -27.46
C GLY A 123 12.46 -10.08 -27.77
N GLN A 124 12.47 -9.69 -29.05
CA GLN A 124 12.40 -8.29 -29.48
C GLN A 124 11.08 -7.61 -29.09
N ILE A 125 9.94 -8.30 -29.22
CA ILE A 125 8.64 -7.79 -28.81
C ILE A 125 8.57 -7.74 -27.28
N LEU A 126 9.08 -8.76 -26.59
CA LEU A 126 9.12 -8.77 -25.12
C LEU A 126 9.95 -7.60 -24.56
N ALA A 127 11.14 -7.34 -25.11
CA ALA A 127 11.93 -6.16 -24.78
C ALA A 127 11.16 -4.86 -25.05
N GLN A 128 10.51 -4.72 -26.21
CA GLN A 128 9.71 -3.53 -26.53
C GLN A 128 8.57 -3.32 -25.54
N VAL A 129 7.85 -4.38 -25.14
CA VAL A 129 6.76 -4.32 -24.16
C VAL A 129 7.28 -3.85 -22.80
N LEU A 130 8.35 -4.49 -22.30
CA LEU A 130 8.94 -4.16 -20.99
C LEU A 130 9.51 -2.73 -20.95
N THR A 131 10.24 -2.31 -21.99
CA THR A 131 10.72 -0.92 -22.15
C THR A 131 9.57 0.07 -22.18
N THR A 132 8.49 -0.23 -22.92
CA THR A 132 7.29 0.61 -22.97
C THR A 132 6.67 0.76 -21.58
N GLY A 133 6.55 -0.35 -20.83
CA GLY A 133 6.06 -0.37 -19.45
C GLY A 133 6.87 0.50 -18.50
N LEU A 134 8.21 0.49 -18.58
CA LEU A 134 9.04 1.35 -17.74
C LEU A 134 8.84 2.85 -17.99
N TYR A 135 8.62 3.26 -19.24
CA TYR A 135 8.35 4.66 -19.58
C TYR A 135 6.95 5.14 -19.19
N LEU A 136 6.01 4.22 -18.90
CA LEU A 136 4.65 4.53 -18.46
C LEU A 136 4.53 4.73 -16.93
N LYS A 137 5.60 5.23 -16.30
CA LYS A 137 5.68 5.45 -14.85
C LYS A 137 4.60 6.43 -14.36
N GLY A 138 3.76 5.97 -13.43
CA GLY A 138 2.58 6.66 -12.89
C GLY A 138 1.25 6.22 -13.54
N ASP A 139 1.30 5.55 -14.70
CA ASP A 139 0.12 5.09 -15.44
C ASP A 139 -0.31 3.66 -15.04
N GLY A 140 -1.57 3.31 -15.30
CA GLY A 140 -2.07 1.94 -15.11
C GLY A 140 -1.43 0.89 -16.02
N MET A 141 -0.72 1.32 -17.07
CA MET A 141 0.04 0.48 -18.00
C MET A 141 1.56 0.46 -17.72
N PHE A 142 2.03 0.99 -16.58
CA PHE A 142 3.33 0.59 -16.04
C PHE A 142 3.35 -0.94 -15.85
N LEU A 143 4.43 -1.60 -16.24
CA LEU A 143 4.53 -3.07 -16.17
C LEU A 143 5.46 -3.52 -15.04
N ALA A 144 4.93 -4.40 -14.20
CA ALA A 144 5.73 -5.24 -13.31
C ALA A 144 6.04 -6.58 -13.99
N TYR A 145 7.16 -7.19 -13.60
CA TYR A 145 7.70 -8.38 -14.24
C TYR A 145 8.56 -9.22 -13.28
N THR A 146 8.85 -10.46 -13.66
CA THR A 146 9.75 -11.38 -12.91
C THR A 146 10.63 -12.17 -13.87
N ARG A 147 11.79 -12.65 -13.36
CA ARG A 147 12.83 -13.42 -14.09
C ARG A 147 13.47 -12.71 -15.30
N VAL A 148 13.18 -11.41 -15.49
CA VAL A 148 13.89 -10.52 -16.42
C VAL A 148 14.39 -9.28 -15.70
N GLU A 149 15.53 -8.75 -16.17
CA GLU A 149 16.22 -7.62 -15.55
C GLU A 149 16.70 -6.60 -16.59
N THR A 150 16.92 -5.36 -16.15
CA THR A 150 17.58 -4.31 -16.92
C THR A 150 18.39 -3.43 -15.98
N LEU A 151 19.62 -3.08 -16.40
CA LEU A 151 20.56 -2.27 -15.63
C LEU A 151 20.78 -0.87 -16.23
N ASP A 152 20.20 -0.60 -17.41
CA ASP A 152 20.47 0.60 -18.22
C ASP A 152 19.21 1.45 -18.52
N GLY A 153 18.10 1.14 -17.83
CA GLY A 153 16.81 1.82 -17.97
C GLY A 153 15.94 1.28 -19.09
N GLY A 154 16.04 -0.01 -19.43
CA GLY A 154 15.25 -0.64 -20.48
C GLY A 154 15.79 -0.40 -21.89
N LYS A 155 17.11 -0.25 -22.06
CA LYS A 155 17.76 -0.32 -23.39
C LYS A 155 18.21 -1.76 -23.69
N THR A 156 18.61 -2.48 -22.65
CA THR A 156 18.95 -3.92 -22.68
C THR A 156 18.09 -4.66 -21.66
N TRP A 157 17.54 -5.81 -22.06
CA TRP A 157 16.77 -6.69 -21.18
C TRP A 157 17.39 -8.08 -21.18
N LEU A 158 17.72 -8.59 -19.99
CA LEU A 158 18.34 -9.90 -19.82
C LEU A 158 17.34 -10.91 -19.25
N TYR A 159 17.42 -12.14 -19.75
CA TYR A 159 16.85 -13.34 -19.14
C TYR A 159 17.99 -14.35 -18.97
N ASN A 160 18.28 -14.77 -17.73
CA ASN A 160 19.45 -15.59 -17.39
C ASN A 160 20.75 -15.05 -18.02
N GLY A 161 21.01 -13.74 -17.88
CA GLY A 161 22.17 -13.05 -18.47
C GLY A 161 22.17 -12.89 -20.00
N THR A 162 21.18 -13.43 -20.71
CA THR A 162 21.08 -13.37 -22.18
C THR A 162 20.18 -12.22 -22.63
N ASP A 163 20.67 -11.35 -23.51
CA ASP A 163 19.90 -10.25 -24.09
C ASP A 163 18.75 -10.77 -24.97
N ILE A 164 17.53 -10.60 -24.49
CA ILE A 164 16.31 -11.11 -25.15
C ILE A 164 16.02 -10.40 -26.48
N SER A 165 16.50 -9.16 -26.66
CA SER A 165 16.32 -8.41 -27.92
C SER A 165 17.23 -8.94 -29.04
N LYS A 166 18.34 -9.60 -28.69
CA LYS A 166 19.37 -10.08 -29.63
C LYS A 166 19.43 -11.61 -29.76
N SER A 167 18.77 -12.36 -28.88
CA SER A 167 18.83 -13.83 -28.87
C SER A 167 18.18 -14.51 -30.07
N GLY A 168 17.22 -13.85 -30.74
CA GLY A 168 16.40 -14.45 -31.79
C GLY A 168 15.40 -15.51 -31.29
N LEU A 169 15.30 -15.70 -29.97
CA LEU A 169 14.45 -16.71 -29.35
C LEU A 169 13.03 -16.21 -29.08
N TYR A 170 12.13 -17.18 -28.87
CA TYR A 170 10.80 -16.97 -28.29
C TYR A 170 10.86 -17.29 -26.80
N TYR A 171 10.11 -16.51 -26.00
CA TYR A 171 10.05 -16.62 -24.55
C TYR A 171 8.61 -16.90 -24.11
N ASN A 172 8.46 -17.80 -23.15
CA ASN A 172 7.14 -18.22 -22.66
C ASN A 172 6.70 -17.32 -21.49
N VAL A 173 5.77 -16.41 -21.77
CA VAL A 173 5.32 -15.35 -20.86
C VAL A 173 3.94 -15.68 -20.30
N ALA A 174 3.79 -15.61 -18.97
CA ALA A 174 2.50 -15.63 -18.29
C ALA A 174 2.00 -14.20 -18.04
N THR A 175 0.77 -13.91 -18.44
CA THR A 175 0.13 -12.60 -18.25
C THR A 175 -1.40 -12.73 -18.23
N ILE A 176 -2.14 -11.63 -18.16
CA ILE A 176 -3.61 -11.62 -18.32
C ILE A 176 -4.03 -11.19 -19.72
N ASP A 177 -5.23 -11.58 -20.13
CA ASP A 177 -5.91 -11.13 -21.35
C ASP A 177 -5.81 -9.61 -21.60
N TYR A 178 -6.13 -8.78 -20.62
CA TYR A 178 -6.07 -7.31 -20.72
C TYR A 178 -4.65 -6.79 -21.02
N ALA A 179 -3.65 -7.31 -20.32
CA ALA A 179 -2.25 -6.92 -20.52
C ALA A 179 -1.71 -7.45 -21.87
N ARG A 180 -2.22 -8.58 -22.36
CA ARG A 180 -1.95 -9.06 -23.73
C ARG A 180 -2.56 -8.11 -24.76
N ASP A 181 -3.86 -7.84 -24.67
CA ASP A 181 -4.63 -7.14 -25.70
C ASP A 181 -4.31 -5.63 -25.79
N TYR A 182 -3.95 -4.99 -24.67
CA TYR A 182 -3.61 -3.56 -24.60
C TYR A 182 -2.10 -3.24 -24.58
N THR A 183 -1.23 -4.21 -24.90
CA THR A 183 0.21 -3.98 -25.16
C THR A 183 0.64 -4.58 -26.50
N GLN A 184 1.92 -4.47 -26.88
CA GLN A 184 2.44 -5.08 -28.12
C GLN A 184 2.48 -6.63 -28.06
N LEU A 185 2.08 -7.23 -26.93
CA LEU A 185 1.77 -8.67 -26.83
C LEU A 185 0.56 -9.10 -27.69
N ASN A 186 -0.26 -8.16 -28.17
CA ASN A 186 -1.32 -8.41 -29.15
C ASN A 186 -0.81 -8.59 -30.60
N SER A 187 0.50 -8.46 -30.83
CA SER A 187 1.10 -8.58 -32.16
C SER A 187 0.87 -9.97 -32.76
N LYS A 188 0.59 -10.02 -34.08
CA LYS A 188 0.43 -11.26 -34.86
C LYS A 188 1.62 -12.24 -34.81
N ASN A 189 2.78 -11.80 -34.30
CA ASN A 189 3.97 -12.62 -34.11
C ASN A 189 4.04 -13.25 -32.70
N VAL A 190 3.09 -12.95 -31.81
CA VAL A 190 2.94 -13.54 -30.48
C VAL A 190 1.85 -14.59 -30.52
N THR A 191 2.16 -15.80 -30.06
CA THR A 191 1.20 -16.91 -30.05
C THR A 191 0.67 -17.13 -28.65
N THR A 192 -0.64 -16.92 -28.43
CA THR A 192 -1.31 -17.45 -27.21
C THR A 192 -1.45 -18.95 -27.37
N TYR A 193 -0.58 -19.72 -26.74
CA TYR A 193 -0.54 -21.19 -26.88
C TYR A 193 -1.31 -21.92 -25.77
N TYR A 194 -1.66 -21.22 -24.70
CA TYR A 194 -2.60 -21.69 -23.69
C TYR A 194 -3.37 -20.51 -23.08
N ALA A 195 -4.67 -20.69 -22.88
CA ALA A 195 -5.53 -19.75 -22.18
C ALA A 195 -6.25 -20.49 -21.05
N THR A 196 -6.25 -19.92 -19.85
CA THR A 196 -6.91 -20.52 -18.69
C THR A 196 -8.35 -20.01 -18.56
N ASN A 197 -9.18 -20.78 -17.86
CA ASN A 197 -10.48 -20.30 -17.35
C ASN A 197 -10.34 -19.80 -15.90
N VAL A 198 -9.16 -19.30 -15.51
CA VAL A 198 -8.82 -18.89 -14.14
C VAL A 198 -8.48 -17.40 -14.15
N THR A 199 -9.21 -16.63 -13.34
CA THR A 199 -8.98 -15.19 -13.20
C THR A 199 -7.72 -14.90 -12.39
N LEU A 200 -7.14 -13.71 -12.58
CA LEU A 200 -6.03 -13.25 -11.72
C LEU A 200 -6.39 -13.25 -10.23
N THR A 201 -7.65 -12.99 -9.88
CA THR A 201 -8.19 -13.11 -8.51
C THR A 201 -7.97 -14.51 -7.94
N LYS A 202 -8.48 -15.55 -8.64
CA LYS A 202 -8.36 -16.94 -8.18
C LYS A 202 -6.92 -17.42 -8.20
N CYS A 203 -6.17 -17.03 -9.22
CA CYS A 203 -4.74 -17.28 -9.34
C CYS A 203 -3.94 -16.74 -8.13
N LEU A 204 -4.22 -15.51 -7.68
CA LEU A 204 -3.53 -14.90 -6.53
C LEU A 204 -3.97 -15.50 -5.18
N LEU A 205 -5.26 -15.86 -5.02
CA LEU A 205 -5.76 -16.60 -3.85
C LEU A 205 -4.97 -17.92 -3.68
N ASP A 206 -4.95 -18.73 -4.76
CA ASP A 206 -4.26 -20.02 -4.84
C ASP A 206 -2.76 -19.94 -4.52
N TYR A 207 -2.11 -18.84 -4.90
CA TYR A 207 -0.69 -18.62 -4.67
C TYR A 207 -0.40 -18.23 -3.22
N LEU A 208 -1.13 -17.25 -2.68
CA LEU A 208 -0.91 -16.76 -1.32
C LEU A 208 -1.24 -17.83 -0.26
N GLN A 209 -2.25 -18.67 -0.49
CA GLN A 209 -2.56 -19.80 0.39
C GLN A 209 -1.44 -20.86 0.44
N LYS A 210 -0.63 -20.99 -0.62
CA LYS A 210 0.51 -21.92 -0.67
C LYS A 210 1.80 -21.29 -0.14
N GLN A 211 2.03 -20.01 -0.47
CA GLN A 211 3.25 -19.28 -0.13
C GLN A 211 3.26 -18.80 1.35
N TYR A 212 2.09 -18.42 1.86
CA TYR A 212 1.90 -17.82 3.18
C TYR A 212 0.60 -18.35 3.81
N PRO A 213 0.51 -19.66 4.11
CA PRO A 213 -0.74 -20.33 4.49
C PRO A 213 -1.39 -19.73 5.76
N PRO A 214 -2.73 -19.81 5.89
CA PRO A 214 -3.44 -19.32 7.07
C PRO A 214 -3.16 -20.23 8.28
N TYR A 215 -2.96 -19.61 9.45
CA TYR A 215 -2.58 -20.32 10.67
C TYR A 215 -3.62 -21.38 11.08
N GLY A 216 -3.20 -22.64 11.16
CA GLY A 216 -4.01 -23.77 11.59
C GLY A 216 -4.09 -24.92 10.58
N ILE A 217 -3.78 -24.70 9.30
CA ILE A 217 -3.79 -25.77 8.29
C ILE A 217 -2.48 -26.59 8.33
N GLY A 218 -2.42 -27.54 9.27
CA GLY A 218 -1.59 -28.75 9.15
C GLY A 218 -0.16 -28.75 9.71
N SER A 219 0.35 -27.68 10.32
CA SER A 219 1.76 -27.59 10.77
C SER A 219 1.99 -27.15 12.23
N GLY A 220 1.03 -27.43 13.12
CA GLY A 220 1.27 -27.51 14.58
C GLY A 220 1.49 -26.23 15.37
N PHE A 221 1.82 -25.09 14.73
CA PHE A 221 2.06 -23.82 15.41
C PHE A 221 1.30 -22.64 14.78
N HIS A 222 0.75 -21.79 15.63
CA HIS A 222 0.27 -20.46 15.26
C HIS A 222 1.44 -19.46 15.35
N VAL A 223 1.37 -18.35 14.60
CA VAL A 223 2.09 -17.14 15.04
C VAL A 223 1.52 -16.70 16.37
N ILE A 224 2.39 -16.62 17.37
CA ILE A 224 2.11 -15.95 18.63
C ILE A 224 2.22 -14.45 18.33
N ASP A 225 1.14 -13.73 18.62
CA ASP A 225 1.02 -12.27 18.47
C ASP A 225 1.01 -11.66 19.89
N PRO A 226 2.19 -11.43 20.50
CA PRO A 226 2.30 -11.08 21.92
C PRO A 226 2.09 -9.59 22.15
N LEU A 227 1.36 -9.24 23.21
CA LEU A 227 1.18 -7.85 23.64
C LEU A 227 2.52 -7.14 23.91
N ASP A 228 2.55 -5.83 23.76
CA ASP A 228 3.77 -5.00 23.69
C ASP A 228 4.60 -4.98 25.00
N GLY A 229 5.49 -5.96 25.16
CA GLY A 229 6.26 -6.23 26.39
C GLY A 229 6.18 -7.68 26.89
N THR A 230 5.41 -8.54 26.23
CA THR A 230 5.36 -9.98 26.46
C THR A 230 6.53 -10.69 25.78
N PHE A 231 7.14 -11.65 26.47
CA PHE A 231 8.28 -12.44 25.97
C PHE A 231 7.80 -13.80 25.46
N VAL A 232 8.38 -14.26 24.35
CA VAL A 232 8.03 -15.53 23.71
C VAL A 232 9.30 -16.32 23.44
N LEU A 233 9.38 -17.52 24.00
CA LEU A 233 10.49 -18.46 23.83
C LEU A 233 9.87 -19.84 23.51
N PHE A 234 10.28 -20.47 22.42
CA PHE A 234 9.64 -21.68 21.87
C PHE A 234 10.67 -22.72 21.45
N SER A 235 10.36 -24.00 21.62
CA SER A 235 11.31 -25.11 21.62
C SER A 235 11.38 -25.93 20.32
N CYS A 236 10.92 -25.36 19.20
CA CYS A 236 10.72 -26.11 17.96
C CYS A 236 11.38 -25.45 16.75
N ALA A 237 11.87 -26.30 15.83
CA ALA A 237 12.08 -25.89 14.44
C ALA A 237 10.74 -25.84 13.69
N ILE A 238 10.74 -25.26 12.48
CA ILE A 238 9.58 -25.27 11.59
C ILE A 238 9.15 -26.73 11.33
N SER A 239 7.88 -27.03 11.57
CA SER A 239 7.28 -28.37 11.43
C SER A 239 7.86 -29.48 12.32
N GLN A 240 8.57 -29.14 13.42
CA GLN A 240 9.02 -30.11 14.42
C GLN A 240 8.26 -30.00 15.74
N ILE A 241 8.24 -31.09 16.52
CA ILE A 241 7.67 -31.13 17.88
C ILE A 241 8.75 -30.84 18.92
N ALA A 242 8.35 -30.35 20.09
CA ALA A 242 9.23 -29.99 21.22
C ALA A 242 9.91 -31.20 21.92
N SER A 243 9.84 -32.39 21.32
CA SER A 243 10.04 -33.69 21.97
C SER A 243 10.93 -34.59 21.11
N ASP A 244 12.16 -34.15 20.87
CA ASP A 244 13.25 -35.06 20.53
C ASP A 244 13.50 -35.94 21.78
N ILE A 245 13.09 -37.21 21.72
CA ILE A 245 13.15 -38.14 22.86
C ILE A 245 14.61 -38.60 23.04
N LEU A 246 15.35 -37.90 23.89
CA LEU A 246 16.58 -38.43 24.48
C LEU A 246 16.23 -39.52 25.49
N GLU A 247 16.83 -40.70 25.35
CA GLU A 247 16.45 -41.97 26.00
C GLU A 247 16.58 -41.99 27.55
N THR A 248 16.89 -40.87 28.20
CA THR A 248 17.21 -40.76 29.63
C THR A 248 16.63 -39.53 30.35
N GLY A 249 15.89 -38.63 29.68
CA GLY A 249 15.49 -37.32 30.23
C GLY A 249 14.02 -37.18 30.64
N GLN A 250 13.76 -36.59 31.81
CA GLN A 250 12.42 -36.11 32.21
C GLN A 250 12.00 -34.78 31.52
N HIS A 251 12.91 -34.16 30.77
CA HIS A 251 12.77 -32.82 30.18
C HIS A 251 13.29 -32.82 28.75
N SER A 252 12.70 -32.01 27.87
CA SER A 252 13.24 -31.76 26.54
C SER A 252 14.56 -30.99 26.59
N ILE A 253 15.34 -31.04 25.51
CA ILE A 253 16.60 -30.30 25.33
C ILE A 253 16.41 -28.81 25.70
N PHE A 254 15.33 -28.20 25.22
CA PHE A 254 14.96 -26.84 25.56
C PHE A 254 14.71 -26.62 27.06
N THR A 255 13.89 -27.46 27.70
CA THR A 255 13.58 -27.29 29.13
C THR A 255 14.83 -27.52 30.00
N LYS A 256 15.68 -28.49 29.64
CA LYS A 256 17.00 -28.73 30.26
C LYS A 256 17.87 -27.46 30.24
N TYR A 257 17.97 -26.78 29.09
CA TYR A 257 18.81 -25.59 28.97
C TYR A 257 18.16 -24.32 29.51
N LEU A 258 16.84 -24.16 29.40
CA LEU A 258 16.15 -23.05 30.06
C LEU A 258 16.34 -23.12 31.59
N LEU A 259 16.21 -24.31 32.19
CA LEU A 259 16.46 -24.54 33.62
C LEU A 259 17.92 -24.24 34.02
N LYS A 260 18.90 -24.56 33.16
CA LYS A 260 20.32 -24.19 33.36
C LYS A 260 20.51 -22.67 33.46
N HIS A 261 19.87 -21.90 32.57
CA HIS A 261 20.08 -20.44 32.50
C HIS A 261 19.23 -19.62 33.47
N ILE A 262 18.07 -20.12 33.92
CA ILE A 262 17.27 -19.45 34.98
C ILE A 262 17.67 -19.86 36.41
N ALA A 263 18.69 -20.72 36.57
CA ALA A 263 19.13 -21.21 37.87
C ALA A 263 19.68 -20.11 38.80
N ASN A 264 20.19 -19.01 38.22
CA ASN A 264 20.71 -17.86 38.94
C ASN A 264 19.69 -16.70 38.90
N PRO A 265 19.34 -16.08 40.04
CA PRO A 265 18.55 -14.85 40.06
C PRO A 265 19.38 -13.65 39.57
N ASN A 266 18.70 -12.57 39.18
CA ASN A 266 19.27 -11.31 38.70
C ASN A 266 20.04 -11.40 37.36
N GLU A 267 19.97 -12.53 36.65
CA GLU A 267 20.54 -12.68 35.31
C GLU A 267 19.75 -11.89 34.26
N HIS A 268 20.42 -11.39 33.23
CA HIS A 268 19.79 -10.59 32.17
C HIS A 268 18.97 -11.47 31.23
N ILE A 269 17.68 -11.14 31.01
CA ILE A 269 16.73 -12.01 30.28
C ILE A 269 17.20 -12.34 28.85
N VAL A 270 17.93 -11.41 28.22
CA VAL A 270 18.49 -11.59 26.88
C VAL A 270 19.65 -12.60 26.90
N GLN A 271 20.46 -12.61 27.95
CA GLN A 271 21.56 -13.58 28.10
C GLN A 271 21.01 -14.96 28.40
N ILE A 272 19.96 -15.07 29.22
CA ILE A 272 19.21 -16.32 29.46
C ILE A 272 18.68 -16.88 28.13
N PHE A 273 18.02 -16.05 27.31
CA PHE A 273 17.43 -16.49 26.04
C PHE A 273 18.50 -16.83 24.99
N GLN A 274 19.56 -16.04 24.87
CA GLN A 274 20.67 -16.30 23.95
C GLN A 274 21.45 -17.57 24.33
N GLY A 275 21.73 -17.76 25.63
CA GLY A 275 22.38 -18.96 26.15
C GLY A 275 21.53 -20.21 25.94
N THR A 276 20.23 -20.14 26.25
CA THR A 276 19.29 -21.24 26.02
C THR A 276 19.24 -21.60 24.54
N ALA A 277 19.18 -20.60 23.64
CA ALA A 277 19.13 -20.84 22.22
C ALA A 277 20.44 -21.36 21.62
N ALA A 278 21.59 -20.95 22.15
CA ALA A 278 22.89 -21.45 21.73
C ALA A 278 23.07 -22.93 22.12
N ASP A 279 22.86 -23.27 23.41
CA ASP A 279 22.98 -24.65 23.89
C ASP A 279 22.01 -25.61 23.16
N VAL A 280 20.77 -25.18 22.92
CA VAL A 280 19.77 -25.97 22.19
C VAL A 280 20.13 -26.14 20.72
N PHE A 281 20.66 -25.11 20.07
CA PHE A 281 21.15 -25.21 18.70
C PHE A 281 22.36 -26.16 18.60
N GLU A 282 23.25 -26.16 19.60
CA GLU A 282 24.40 -27.07 19.65
C GLU A 282 23.96 -28.53 19.89
N GLU A 283 23.18 -28.82 20.94
CA GLU A 283 22.75 -30.20 21.25
C GLU A 283 21.81 -30.80 20.20
N SER A 284 21.01 -29.97 19.50
CA SER A 284 20.18 -30.42 18.37
C SER A 284 20.93 -30.50 17.03
N ASN A 285 22.26 -30.36 17.00
CA ASN A 285 23.08 -30.37 15.78
C ASN A 285 22.60 -29.35 14.72
N GLY A 286 22.13 -28.19 15.17
CA GLY A 286 21.61 -27.10 14.35
C GLY A 286 20.16 -27.24 13.89
N VAL A 287 19.44 -28.29 14.31
CA VAL A 287 18.03 -28.52 13.91
C VAL A 287 17.09 -27.53 14.58
N GLN A 288 17.19 -27.33 15.90
CA GLN A 288 16.33 -26.41 16.65
C GLN A 288 16.97 -25.01 16.73
N LYS A 289 16.22 -23.96 16.37
CA LYS A 289 16.66 -22.56 16.47
C LYS A 289 15.65 -21.71 17.26
N PRO A 290 15.63 -21.84 18.60
CA PRO A 290 14.50 -21.42 19.46
C PRO A 290 14.52 -19.93 19.84
N LEU A 291 14.75 -19.02 18.88
CA LEU A 291 14.91 -17.59 19.19
C LEU A 291 14.40 -16.64 18.08
N CYS A 292 13.47 -15.77 18.46
CA CYS A 292 13.12 -14.55 17.73
C CYS A 292 13.28 -13.35 18.69
N MET A 293 13.97 -12.29 18.25
CA MET A 293 14.28 -11.10 19.08
C MET A 293 13.69 -9.80 18.51
N ASN A 294 12.72 -9.86 17.59
CA ASN A 294 12.24 -8.68 16.84
C ASN A 294 11.67 -7.57 17.75
N GLY A 295 11.05 -7.91 18.88
CA GLY A 295 10.58 -6.93 19.88
C GLY A 295 11.66 -6.40 20.84
N LEU A 296 12.86 -6.99 20.86
CA LEU A 296 13.85 -6.79 21.94
C LEU A 296 14.81 -5.60 21.69
N LEU A 297 15.00 -5.19 20.43
CA LEU A 297 15.92 -4.10 20.04
C LEU A 297 15.49 -2.68 20.48
N ARG A 298 14.49 -2.53 21.36
CA ARG A 298 13.91 -1.23 21.77
C ARG A 298 13.74 -0.99 23.27
N ARG A 299 14.03 -1.94 24.18
CA ARG A 299 13.80 -1.77 25.64
C ARG A 299 14.95 -2.25 26.54
N GLY A 300 16.02 -1.45 26.59
CA GLY A 300 16.92 -1.33 27.76
C GLY A 300 17.60 -2.61 28.28
N HIS A 301 17.83 -2.62 29.60
CA HIS A 301 18.29 -3.79 30.37
C HIS A 301 17.12 -4.38 31.16
N ILE A 302 16.94 -5.70 31.12
CA ILE A 302 15.84 -6.40 31.79
C ILE A 302 16.36 -7.67 32.46
N TYR A 303 16.04 -7.88 33.73
CA TYR A 303 16.60 -8.94 34.58
C TYR A 303 15.52 -9.88 35.13
N LEU A 304 15.91 -11.14 35.37
CA LEU A 304 15.07 -12.13 36.03
C LEU A 304 15.00 -11.82 37.54
N ASN A 305 13.82 -11.43 38.03
CA ASN A 305 13.57 -11.08 39.44
C ASN A 305 14.48 -9.93 39.94
N ASP A 306 14.35 -8.75 39.33
CA ASP A 306 15.09 -7.54 39.73
C ASP A 306 14.82 -7.18 41.22
N PRO A 307 15.85 -7.14 42.09
CA PRO A 307 15.70 -6.94 43.52
C PRO A 307 15.29 -5.51 43.91
N THR A 308 15.15 -4.59 42.96
CA THR A 308 14.66 -3.22 43.18
C THR A 308 13.15 -3.07 43.01
N ILE A 309 12.45 -4.08 42.48
CA ILE A 309 11.02 -4.01 42.14
C ILE A 309 10.17 -4.75 43.20
N ILE A 310 9.30 -3.99 43.87
CA ILE A 310 8.27 -4.55 44.77
C ILE A 310 6.98 -4.76 43.97
N TYR A 311 6.51 -6.01 43.89
CA TYR A 311 5.28 -6.36 43.18
C TYR A 311 4.02 -6.06 44.02
N HIS A 312 2.99 -5.53 43.35
CA HIS A 312 1.61 -5.46 43.86
C HIS A 312 0.70 -6.25 42.91
N GLU A 313 -0.33 -6.92 43.45
CA GLU A 313 -1.23 -7.77 42.66
C GLU A 313 -2.16 -6.95 41.74
N PRO A 314 -2.40 -7.38 40.49
CA PRO A 314 -3.27 -6.66 39.55
C PRO A 314 -4.75 -7.01 39.74
N VAL A 315 -5.62 -5.98 39.70
CA VAL A 315 -7.08 -6.12 39.76
C VAL A 315 -7.67 -6.30 38.36
N ALA A 316 -8.63 -7.22 38.20
CA ALA A 316 -9.28 -7.51 36.92
C ALA A 316 -10.42 -6.52 36.59
N VAL A 317 -10.60 -6.23 35.29
CA VAL A 317 -11.70 -5.40 34.76
C VAL A 317 -12.29 -6.03 33.51
N ASN A 318 -13.63 -6.10 33.44
CA ASN A 318 -14.42 -6.50 32.26
C ASN A 318 -15.08 -5.26 31.63
N GLY A 319 -15.33 -5.23 30.32
CA GLY A 319 -16.19 -4.17 29.73
C GLY A 319 -16.04 -3.95 28.22
N ILE A 320 -17.05 -4.37 27.47
CA ILE A 320 -17.15 -4.37 26.00
C ILE A 320 -17.42 -2.95 25.42
N GLN A 321 -17.04 -2.73 24.14
CA GLN A 321 -17.92 -2.24 23.04
C GLN A 321 -17.70 -0.85 22.36
N GLN A 322 -17.06 -0.92 21.18
CA GLN A 322 -17.34 -0.31 19.85
C GLN A 322 -17.70 1.21 19.63
N GLN A 323 -16.89 1.79 18.73
CA GLN A 323 -17.05 2.90 17.75
C GLN A 323 -17.98 2.51 16.54
N PRO A 324 -18.06 3.15 15.32
CA PRO A 324 -17.31 4.27 14.68
C PRO A 324 -18.09 5.55 14.21
N SER A 325 -18.10 6.00 12.91
CA SER A 325 -17.64 7.34 12.38
C SER A 325 -18.46 8.15 11.30
N VAL A 326 -18.02 9.39 10.93
CA VAL A 326 -18.65 10.33 9.94
C VAL A 326 -17.64 10.92 8.92
N ILE A 327 -18.13 11.28 7.71
CA ILE A 327 -17.42 11.27 6.40
C ILE A 327 -16.77 12.64 5.96
N PRO A 328 -15.72 12.66 5.07
CA PRO A 328 -14.96 13.87 4.69
C PRO A 328 -15.12 14.38 3.22
N PHE A 329 -14.80 15.66 2.99
CA PHE A 329 -14.63 16.34 1.68
C PHE A 329 -13.46 15.77 0.85
N GLN A 330 -13.52 15.87 -0.49
CA GLN A 330 -12.39 15.58 -1.39
C GLN A 330 -12.30 16.60 -2.55
N PHE A 331 -11.41 17.61 -2.48
CA PHE A 331 -11.12 18.48 -3.65
C PHE A 331 -9.67 18.99 -3.79
N ILE A 332 -8.74 18.55 -2.94
CA ILE A 332 -7.30 18.76 -3.11
C ILE A 332 -6.65 17.39 -2.98
N GLN A 333 -5.73 17.05 -3.87
CA GLN A 333 -4.93 15.84 -3.67
C GLN A 333 -3.93 16.06 -2.54
N GLN A 334 -3.65 15.00 -1.76
CA GLN A 334 -2.62 15.08 -0.71
C GLN A 334 -1.23 15.40 -1.27
N SER A 335 -0.98 15.20 -2.57
CA SER A 335 0.25 15.57 -3.28
C SER A 335 0.54 17.08 -3.22
N ASP A 336 -0.44 17.93 -3.57
CA ASP A 336 -0.27 19.39 -3.58
C ASP A 336 -0.13 19.95 -2.16
N VAL A 337 -0.88 19.37 -1.21
CA VAL A 337 -0.75 19.63 0.23
C VAL A 337 0.64 19.27 0.74
N ARG A 338 1.14 18.07 0.41
CA ARG A 338 2.49 17.62 0.79
C ARG A 338 3.56 18.47 0.13
N GLN A 339 3.37 18.95 -1.10
CA GLN A 339 4.27 19.95 -1.70
C GLN A 339 4.27 21.26 -0.91
N ALA A 340 3.10 21.81 -0.56
CA ALA A 340 3.02 23.03 0.28
C ALA A 340 3.73 22.88 1.63
N HIS A 341 3.58 21.74 2.31
CA HIS A 341 4.30 21.44 3.56
C HIS A 341 5.82 21.24 3.35
N THR A 342 6.25 20.50 2.32
CA THR A 342 7.67 20.31 2.00
C THR A 342 8.36 21.62 1.62
N LEU A 343 7.64 22.53 0.97
CA LEU A 343 8.17 23.83 0.54
C LEU A 343 8.49 24.78 1.71
N GLN A 344 7.83 24.68 2.87
CA GLN A 344 8.10 25.57 4.01
C GLN A 344 9.50 25.42 4.64
N GLN A 345 10.22 24.32 4.39
CA GLN A 345 11.44 23.98 5.13
C GLN A 345 12.75 24.54 4.53
N ARG A 346 12.70 25.40 3.50
CA ARG A 346 13.89 26.09 2.96
C ARG A 346 13.58 27.54 2.58
N THR A 347 14.44 28.47 2.99
CA THR A 347 14.17 29.92 3.01
C THR A 347 14.32 30.65 1.67
N THR A 348 14.53 29.95 0.55
CA THR A 348 14.56 30.53 -0.81
C THR A 348 13.86 29.61 -1.81
N TYR A 349 12.77 30.11 -2.39
CA TYR A 349 12.00 29.41 -3.42
C TYR A 349 12.58 29.66 -4.81
N THR A 350 12.56 28.66 -5.69
CA THR A 350 12.87 28.88 -7.11
C THR A 350 11.66 29.44 -7.86
N GLU A 351 11.91 30.26 -8.88
CA GLU A 351 10.86 30.84 -9.74
C GLU A 351 9.95 29.76 -10.37
N HIS A 352 10.51 28.59 -10.70
CA HIS A 352 9.75 27.46 -11.24
C HIS A 352 8.75 26.88 -10.23
N GLN A 353 9.14 26.71 -8.96
CA GLN A 353 8.25 26.23 -7.90
C GLN A 353 7.11 27.23 -7.63
N ILE A 354 7.41 28.53 -7.65
CA ILE A 354 6.40 29.59 -7.53
C ILE A 354 5.41 29.52 -8.71
N ASN A 355 5.90 29.39 -9.95
CA ASN A 355 5.05 29.32 -11.13
C ASN A 355 4.17 28.04 -11.19
N ASP A 356 4.63 26.89 -10.70
CA ASP A 356 3.77 25.69 -10.53
C ASP A 356 2.68 25.93 -9.48
N LEU A 357 3.05 26.48 -8.32
CA LEU A 357 2.11 26.78 -7.24
C LEU A 357 1.01 27.77 -7.67
N ILE A 358 1.37 28.84 -8.40
CA ILE A 358 0.38 29.76 -9.01
C ILE A 358 -0.48 29.03 -10.04
N SER A 359 0.12 28.19 -10.90
CA SER A 359 -0.62 27.40 -11.90
C SER A 359 -1.71 26.55 -11.26
N LYS A 360 -1.38 25.86 -10.17
CA LYS A 360 -2.29 25.00 -9.41
C LYS A 360 -3.38 25.80 -8.71
N CYS A 361 -3.05 26.90 -8.05
CA CYS A 361 -4.04 27.76 -7.37
C CYS A 361 -5.04 28.35 -8.38
N ARG A 362 -4.55 28.77 -9.55
CA ARG A 362 -5.37 29.24 -10.68
C ARG A 362 -6.31 28.15 -11.20
N VAL A 363 -5.79 26.93 -11.41
CA VAL A 363 -6.61 25.79 -11.88
C VAL A 363 -7.65 25.39 -10.84
N PHE A 364 -7.31 25.37 -9.54
CA PHE A 364 -8.25 25.05 -8.46
C PHE A 364 -9.46 26.00 -8.45
N LEU A 365 -9.23 27.32 -8.36
CA LEU A 365 -10.33 28.30 -8.24
C LEU A 365 -11.26 28.31 -9.46
N LEU A 366 -10.70 28.12 -10.67
CA LEU A 366 -11.48 28.04 -11.90
C LEU A 366 -12.19 26.69 -12.08
N THR A 367 -11.67 25.62 -11.48
CA THR A 367 -12.33 24.31 -11.48
C THR A 367 -13.47 24.29 -10.48
N LEU A 368 -13.29 24.90 -9.31
CA LEU A 368 -14.34 25.10 -8.31
C LEU A 368 -15.56 25.81 -8.91
N LEU A 369 -15.36 26.95 -9.60
CA LEU A 369 -16.45 27.66 -10.31
C LEU A 369 -17.20 26.77 -11.31
N LYS A 370 -16.48 25.99 -12.12
CA LYS A 370 -17.07 25.10 -13.14
C LYS A 370 -17.82 23.91 -12.53
N LEU A 371 -17.36 23.40 -11.40
CA LEU A 371 -18.05 22.35 -10.65
C LEU A 371 -19.30 22.91 -9.96
N THR A 372 -19.21 24.10 -9.35
CA THR A 372 -20.36 24.82 -8.82
C THR A 372 -21.43 25.03 -9.89
N GLU A 373 -21.08 25.54 -11.08
CA GLU A 373 -22.06 25.75 -12.15
C GLU A 373 -22.79 24.45 -12.54
N LYS A 374 -22.06 23.33 -12.61
CA LYS A 374 -22.65 22.02 -12.95
C LYS A 374 -23.51 21.43 -11.85
N GLN A 375 -23.16 21.62 -10.58
CA GLN A 375 -23.85 20.99 -9.44
C GLN A 375 -25.00 21.85 -8.88
N SER A 376 -24.85 23.17 -8.85
CA SER A 376 -25.87 24.11 -8.35
C SER A 376 -25.61 25.52 -8.88
N ARG A 377 -26.32 25.89 -9.96
CA ARG A 377 -26.29 27.25 -10.52
C ARG A 377 -26.69 28.34 -9.53
N GLU A 378 -27.54 28.01 -8.57
CA GLU A 378 -27.97 28.92 -7.49
C GLU A 378 -26.82 29.31 -6.56
N LYS A 379 -25.89 28.38 -6.27
CA LYS A 379 -24.71 28.65 -5.44
C LYS A 379 -23.57 29.35 -6.20
N LEU A 380 -23.61 29.37 -7.54
CA LEU A 380 -22.58 29.97 -8.40
C LEU A 380 -22.27 31.46 -8.12
N PRO A 381 -23.24 32.39 -8.03
CA PRO A 381 -22.94 33.79 -7.70
C PRO A 381 -22.27 33.93 -6.32
N ILE A 382 -22.67 33.11 -5.34
CA ILE A 382 -22.15 33.15 -3.98
C ILE A 382 -20.70 32.64 -3.93
N VAL A 383 -20.40 31.53 -4.61
CA VAL A 383 -19.02 31.02 -4.75
C VAL A 383 -18.15 31.99 -5.55
N ARG A 384 -18.69 32.65 -6.59
CA ARG A 384 -17.97 33.68 -7.36
C ARG A 384 -17.61 34.89 -6.49
N SER A 385 -18.51 35.36 -5.63
CA SER A 385 -18.18 36.42 -4.64
C SER A 385 -17.12 35.95 -3.66
N CYS A 386 -17.28 34.75 -3.08
CA CYS A 386 -16.35 34.22 -2.07
C CYS A 386 -14.92 34.03 -2.63
N ILE A 387 -14.78 33.62 -3.90
CA ILE A 387 -13.48 33.54 -4.57
C ILE A 387 -12.89 34.94 -4.82
N GLN A 388 -13.70 35.92 -5.21
CA GLN A 388 -13.22 37.28 -5.43
C GLN A 388 -12.77 37.93 -4.10
N ASP A 389 -13.53 37.74 -3.00
CA ASP A 389 -13.14 38.16 -1.65
C ASP A 389 -11.76 37.61 -1.24
N LEU A 390 -11.50 36.32 -1.52
CA LEU A 390 -10.19 35.69 -1.27
C LEU A 390 -9.09 36.29 -2.16
N LEU A 391 -9.37 36.56 -3.43
CA LEU A 391 -8.39 37.14 -4.34
C LEU A 391 -7.99 38.56 -3.90
N ASP A 392 -8.96 39.37 -3.48
CA ASP A 392 -8.79 40.75 -3.01
C ASP A 392 -8.24 40.86 -1.57
N ASP A 393 -8.06 39.75 -0.86
CA ASP A 393 -7.61 39.68 0.54
C ASP A 393 -8.61 40.27 1.56
N THR A 394 -9.88 40.40 1.18
CA THR A 394 -10.95 40.86 2.08
C THR A 394 -11.43 39.77 3.04
N ILE A 395 -11.16 38.50 2.70
CA ILE A 395 -11.20 37.36 3.62
C ILE A 395 -9.89 36.56 3.52
N ASP A 396 -9.46 36.04 4.66
CA ASP A 396 -8.29 35.17 4.74
C ASP A 396 -8.61 33.75 4.22
N PRO A 397 -7.57 32.92 3.95
CA PRO A 397 -7.77 31.57 3.47
C PRO A 397 -8.50 30.60 4.41
N ASP A 398 -8.46 30.76 5.74
CA ASP A 398 -9.27 29.93 6.64
C ASP A 398 -10.76 30.32 6.54
N THR A 399 -11.07 31.61 6.51
CA THR A 399 -12.43 32.13 6.35
C THR A 399 -13.05 31.76 5.00
N PHE A 400 -12.32 31.86 3.89
CA PHE A 400 -12.78 31.40 2.58
C PHE A 400 -13.14 29.91 2.58
N VAL A 401 -12.25 29.11 3.16
CA VAL A 401 -12.38 27.65 3.24
C VAL A 401 -13.61 27.29 4.08
N GLN A 402 -13.78 27.90 5.25
CA GLN A 402 -14.99 27.75 6.09
C GLN A 402 -16.28 28.15 5.34
N ARG A 403 -16.29 29.29 4.65
CA ARG A 403 -17.47 29.73 3.86
C ARG A 403 -17.86 28.72 2.79
N LEU A 404 -16.91 28.14 2.05
CA LEU A 404 -17.20 27.05 1.12
C LEU A 404 -17.80 25.84 1.82
N GLN A 405 -17.30 25.49 3.01
CA GLN A 405 -17.74 24.31 3.75
C GLN A 405 -19.15 24.46 4.32
N THR A 406 -19.52 25.67 4.76
CA THR A 406 -20.93 26.01 5.05
C THR A 406 -21.78 25.96 3.77
N LEU A 407 -21.31 26.49 2.64
CA LEU A 407 -22.06 26.47 1.37
C LEU A 407 -22.34 25.06 0.84
N TYR A 408 -21.44 24.10 1.09
CA TYR A 408 -21.54 22.72 0.62
C TYR A 408 -21.89 21.71 1.71
N THR A 409 -22.23 22.18 2.92
CA THR A 409 -22.70 21.36 4.06
C THR A 409 -21.79 20.17 4.37
N THR A 410 -20.48 20.38 4.30
CA THR A 410 -19.47 19.29 4.33
C THR A 410 -18.23 19.71 5.14
N GLN A 411 -17.52 18.74 5.75
CA GLN A 411 -16.64 19.03 6.89
C GLN A 411 -15.48 20.03 6.64
N PRO A 412 -15.10 20.89 7.61
CA PRO A 412 -14.39 22.14 7.30
C PRO A 412 -12.84 22.13 7.20
N HIS A 413 -12.27 21.60 6.10
CA HIS A 413 -10.84 21.36 5.77
C HIS A 413 -9.75 22.36 6.27
N SER A 414 -8.53 21.86 6.56
CA SER A 414 -7.37 22.63 7.05
C SER A 414 -6.16 22.72 6.09
N SER A 415 -5.84 21.69 5.30
CA SER A 415 -4.58 21.63 4.54
C SER A 415 -4.53 22.53 3.29
N ILE A 416 -5.68 22.87 2.72
CA ILE A 416 -5.78 23.83 1.60
C ILE A 416 -5.43 25.27 2.03
N VAL A 417 -5.59 25.60 3.31
CA VAL A 417 -5.27 26.93 3.87
C VAL A 417 -3.78 27.25 3.66
N LEU A 418 -2.89 26.30 3.94
CA LEU A 418 -1.45 26.49 3.77
C LEU A 418 -1.07 26.70 2.30
N PHE A 419 -1.66 25.91 1.41
CA PHE A 419 -1.51 26.05 -0.04
C PHE A 419 -1.92 27.45 -0.52
N PHE A 420 -3.06 27.98 -0.07
CA PHE A 420 -3.48 29.35 -0.40
C PHE A 420 -2.58 30.43 0.22
N LYS A 421 -2.17 30.29 1.48
CA LYS A 421 -1.26 31.26 2.15
C LYS A 421 0.09 31.38 1.45
N LEU A 422 0.56 30.32 0.79
CA LEU A 422 1.76 30.36 -0.05
C LEU A 422 1.46 30.85 -1.49
N ALA A 423 0.35 30.43 -2.11
CA ALA A 423 0.07 30.71 -3.52
C ALA A 423 -0.47 32.12 -3.82
N LEU A 424 -1.37 32.62 -2.98
CA LEU A 424 -2.11 33.87 -3.24
C LEU A 424 -1.21 35.12 -3.30
N PRO A 425 -0.21 35.33 -2.41
CA PRO A 425 0.64 36.52 -2.47
C PRO A 425 1.41 36.62 -3.80
N HIS A 426 1.96 35.50 -4.27
CA HIS A 426 2.66 35.44 -5.56
C HIS A 426 1.69 35.60 -6.74
N MET A 427 0.48 35.02 -6.67
CA MET A 427 -0.52 35.18 -7.72
C MET A 427 -1.05 36.62 -7.83
N ARG A 428 -1.26 37.31 -6.70
CA ARG A 428 -1.59 38.75 -6.65
C ARG A 428 -0.48 39.59 -7.29
N GLN A 429 0.78 39.33 -6.93
CA GLN A 429 1.91 40.08 -7.45
C GLN A 429 2.10 39.89 -8.95
N ILE A 430 2.01 38.66 -9.48
CA ILE A 430 2.19 38.43 -10.92
C ILE A 430 1.03 39.03 -11.73
N VAL A 431 -0.22 38.94 -11.26
CA VAL A 431 -1.37 39.58 -11.94
C VAL A 431 -1.23 41.10 -11.94
N LYS A 432 -0.81 41.71 -10.83
CA LYS A 432 -0.53 43.15 -10.75
C LYS A 432 0.58 43.57 -11.71
N ASN A 433 1.65 42.78 -11.81
CA ASN A 433 2.77 43.04 -12.74
C ASN A 433 2.36 42.87 -14.22
N THR A 434 1.55 41.87 -14.55
CA THR A 434 1.15 41.57 -15.95
C THR A 434 0.04 42.49 -16.48
N PHE A 435 -0.91 42.91 -15.62
CA PHE A 435 -2.11 43.63 -16.05
C PHE A 435 -2.27 45.04 -15.46
N GLY A 436 -1.37 45.47 -14.56
CA GLY A 436 -1.36 46.83 -13.99
C GLY A 436 -2.56 47.15 -13.08
N ARG A 437 -3.31 46.13 -12.63
CA ARG A 437 -4.57 46.27 -11.88
C ARG A 437 -4.65 45.22 -10.74
N PRO A 438 -5.56 45.39 -9.76
CA PRO A 438 -5.87 44.36 -8.77
C PRO A 438 -6.30 43.03 -9.41
N ILE A 439 -6.22 41.94 -8.66
CA ILE A 439 -6.51 40.60 -9.14
C ILE A 439 -8.01 40.34 -9.23
N THR A 440 -8.47 39.73 -10.32
CA THR A 440 -9.88 39.31 -10.45
C THR A 440 -10.00 37.92 -11.05
N ILE A 441 -11.17 37.30 -10.89
CA ILE A 441 -11.50 36.00 -11.51
C ILE A 441 -11.22 36.01 -13.02
N GLU A 442 -11.59 37.09 -13.72
CA GLU A 442 -11.37 37.23 -15.17
C GLU A 442 -9.89 37.45 -15.54
N LEU A 443 -9.09 38.05 -14.66
CA LEU A 443 -7.65 38.18 -14.87
C LEU A 443 -6.91 36.88 -14.58
N ILE A 444 -7.33 36.07 -13.59
CA ILE A 444 -6.73 34.74 -13.39
C ILE A 444 -7.11 33.75 -14.49
N GLU A 445 -8.26 33.88 -15.17
CA GLU A 445 -8.55 33.13 -16.39
C GLU A 445 -7.58 33.46 -17.53
N ARG A 446 -7.30 34.76 -17.71
CA ARG A 446 -6.45 35.30 -18.79
C ARG A 446 -4.95 35.18 -18.51
N LEU A 447 -4.55 35.05 -17.24
CA LEU A 447 -3.14 34.93 -16.82
C LEU A 447 -2.42 33.79 -17.56
N ARG A 448 -1.36 34.16 -18.27
CA ARG A 448 -0.42 33.23 -18.91
C ARG A 448 0.89 33.30 -18.14
N LEU A 449 1.23 32.20 -17.47
CA LEU A 449 2.52 32.04 -16.81
C LEU A 449 3.57 31.60 -17.83
N PRO A 450 4.86 31.98 -17.67
CA PRO A 450 5.91 31.55 -18.58
C PRO A 450 6.08 30.03 -18.51
N THR A 451 5.70 29.33 -19.58
CA THR A 451 6.02 27.92 -19.74
C THR A 451 7.48 27.78 -20.14
N ASN A 452 8.24 26.91 -19.45
CA ASN A 452 9.68 26.82 -19.63
C ASN A 452 10.04 26.03 -20.91
N LYS A 453 9.80 26.65 -22.07
CA LYS A 453 10.28 26.24 -23.39
C LYS A 453 11.45 27.14 -23.82
N SER A 454 12.51 27.18 -23.02
CA SER A 454 13.80 27.72 -23.44
C SER A 454 14.78 26.59 -23.77
N LYS A 455 15.18 26.56 -25.05
CA LYS A 455 16.31 25.86 -25.69
C LYS A 455 17.15 24.93 -24.82
#